data_AF-A0A9P7DY30-F1
#
_entry.id   AF-A0A9P7DY30-F1
#
_cell.length_a   1.000
_cell.length_b   1.000
_cell.length_c   1.000
_cell.angle_alpha   90.00
_cell.angle_beta   90.00
_cell.angle_gamma   90.00
#
_symmetry.space_group_name_H-M   'P 1'
#
loop_
_entity.id
_entity.type
_entity.pdbx_description
1 polymer ?
#
loop_
_entity_poly.entity_id
_entity_poly.type
_entity_poly.pdbx_seq_one_letter_code
_entity_poly.pdbx_strand_id
1 'polypeptide(L)' 'CSDVVKKPKLNQHHSFCHAAFDCIDCSTTFHTPAEYQGHTSCVTEAEKYQKNLYKGPR' A
#
# COMPACT_ATOMS: atom_id res chain seq x y z
N CYS A 1 -2.80 8.51 14.42
CA CYS A 1 -2.00 7.61 15.28
C CYS A 1 -0.51 7.66 14.95
N SER A 2 -0.07 7.95 13.70
CA SER A 2 1.37 8.00 13.32
C SER A 2 2.18 6.78 13.74
N ASP A 3 1.50 5.64 13.89
CA ASP A 3 2.07 4.38 14.35
C ASP A 3 2.52 3.54 13.15
N VAL A 4 3.61 2.81 13.35
CA VAL A 4 4.05 1.77 12.41
C VAL A 4 3.59 0.41 12.94
N VAL A 5 2.56 -0.15 12.30
CA VAL A 5 1.96 -1.43 12.68
C VAL A 5 2.33 -2.53 11.69
N LYS A 6 2.73 -3.69 12.21
CA LYS A 6 2.91 -4.91 11.41
C LYS A 6 1.55 -5.36 10.85
N LYS A 7 1.54 -5.86 9.61
CA LYS A 7 0.34 -6.29 8.89
C LYS A 7 -0.62 -7.21 9.68
N PRO A 8 -0.14 -8.22 10.45
CA PRO A 8 -1.04 -9.07 11.25
C PRO A 8 -1.80 -8.31 12.35
N LYS A 9 -1.26 -7.19 12.84
CA LYS A 9 -1.88 -6.35 13.88
C LYS A 9 -2.61 -5.13 13.32
N LEU A 10 -2.50 -4.88 12.02
CA LEU A 10 -3.07 -3.70 11.38
C LEU A 10 -4.61 -3.73 11.43
N ASN A 11 -5.24 -4.89 11.25
CA ASN A 11 -6.70 -5.02 11.37
C ASN A 11 -7.20 -4.66 12.78
N GLN A 12 -6.54 -5.18 13.82
CA GLN A 12 -6.83 -4.81 15.21
C GLN A 12 -6.67 -3.30 15.44
N HIS A 13 -5.60 -2.69 14.94
CA HIS A 13 -5.36 -1.26 15.07
C HIS A 13 -6.39 -0.41 14.33
N HIS A 14 -6.81 -0.83 13.12
CA HIS A 14 -7.84 -0.16 12.35
C HIS A 14 -9.17 -0.07 13.10
N SER A 15 -9.54 -1.10 13.85
CA SER A 15 -10.76 -1.09 14.69
C SER A 15 -10.77 -0.02 15.79
N PHE A 16 -9.62 0.59 16.11
CA PHE A 16 -9.52 1.68 17.08
C PHE A 16 -9.18 3.02 16.43
N CYS A 17 -8.24 3.05 15.48
CA CYS A 17 -7.76 4.30 14.88
C CYS A 17 -8.66 4.77 13.72
N HIS A 18 -9.36 3.86 13.01
CA HIS A 18 -10.19 4.17 11.84
C HIS A 18 -9.53 5.08 10.80
N ALA A 19 -8.20 5.01 10.70
CA ALA A 19 -7.39 5.84 9.82
C ALA A 19 -6.98 5.07 8.56
N ALA A 20 -6.62 5.82 7.52
CA ALA A 20 -5.97 5.25 6.35
C ALA A 20 -4.55 4.75 6.70
N PHE A 21 -4.09 3.74 5.97
CA PHE A 21 -2.75 3.18 6.13
C PHE A 21 -1.94 3.28 4.85
N ASP A 22 -0.69 3.68 4.98
CA ASP A 22 0.25 3.69 3.88
C ASP A 22 1.17 2.47 3.95
N CYS A 23 1.30 1.74 2.84
CA CYS A 23 2.33 0.73 2.73
C CYS A 23 3.70 1.40 2.63
N ILE A 24 4.61 1.11 3.55
CA ILE A 24 5.95 1.71 3.54
C ILE A 24 6.75 1.24 2.32
N ASP A 25 6.54 0.00 1.87
CA ASP A 25 7.32 -0.59 0.77
C ASP A 25 6.92 -0.07 -0.61
N CYS A 26 5.63 0.21 -0.84
CA CYS A 26 5.12 0.66 -2.15
C CYS A 26 4.47 2.05 -2.15
N SER A 27 4.40 2.72 -1.00
CA SER A 27 3.78 4.03 -0.80
C SER A 27 2.33 4.12 -1.30
N THR A 28 1.60 3.01 -1.23
CA THR A 28 0.16 2.96 -1.55
C THR A 28 -0.65 3.22 -0.30
N THR A 29 -1.57 4.16 -0.38
CA THR A 29 -2.55 4.46 0.67
C THR A 29 -3.76 3.54 0.55
N PHE A 30 -4.18 2.97 1.67
CA PHE A 30 -5.38 2.14 1.80
C PHE A 30 -6.37 2.82 2.74
N HIS A 31 -7.61 2.96 2.27
CA HIS A 31 -8.68 3.63 3.03
C HIS A 31 -9.60 2.62 3.72
N THR A 32 -9.59 1.37 3.27
CA THR A 32 -10.49 0.33 3.74
C THR A 32 -9.75 -0.96 4.10
N PRO A 33 -10.31 -1.77 5.01
CA PRO A 33 -9.75 -3.08 5.35
C PRO A 33 -9.58 -4.03 4.19
N ALA A 34 -10.51 -3.99 3.24
CA ALA A 34 -10.48 -4.86 2.07
C ALA A 34 -9.23 -4.61 1.21
N GLU A 35 -8.77 -3.36 1.08
CA GLU A 35 -7.64 -3.01 0.23
C GLU A 35 -6.31 -3.49 0.81
N TYR A 36 -6.04 -3.23 2.09
CA TYR A 36 -4.76 -3.64 2.70
C TYR A 36 -4.72 -5.15 3.03
N GLN A 37 -5.87 -5.81 3.22
CA GLN A 37 -5.95 -7.26 3.44
C GLN A 37 -5.58 -8.04 2.17
N GLY A 38 -6.00 -7.55 1.00
CA GLY A 38 -5.64 -8.12 -0.30
C GLY A 38 -4.21 -7.82 -0.72
N HIS A 39 -3.53 -6.89 -0.05
CA HIS A 39 -2.16 -6.50 -0.38
C HIS A 39 -1.17 -7.55 0.14
N THR A 40 -0.85 -8.59 -0.64
CA THR A 40 0.12 -9.64 -0.24
C THR A 40 1.47 -9.49 -0.93
N SER A 41 1.51 -8.76 -2.04
CA SER A 41 2.72 -8.41 -2.78
C SER A 41 2.82 -6.89 -2.95
N CYS A 42 3.98 -6.35 -2.60
CA CYS A 42 4.35 -4.99 -2.96
C CYS A 42 4.96 -5.02 -4.35
N VAL A 43 4.45 -4.18 -5.25
CA VAL A 43 5.13 -3.88 -6.52
C VAL A 43 6.54 -3.39 -6.19
N THR A 44 7.54 -4.06 -6.74
CA THR A 44 8.94 -3.69 -6.53
C THR A 44 9.26 -2.38 -7.26
N GLU A 45 10.26 -1.61 -6.80
CA GLU A 45 10.67 -0.37 -7.49
C GLU A 45 10.87 -0.58 -9.00
N ALA A 46 11.40 -1.74 -9.41
CA ALA A 46 11.62 -2.11 -10.81
C ALA A 46 10.34 -2.06 -11.67
N GLU A 47 9.21 -2.50 -11.14
CA GLU A 47 7.92 -2.51 -11.85
C GLU A 47 7.27 -1.10 -11.89
N LYS A 48 7.55 -0.22 -10.92
CA LYS A 48 7.15 1.20 -10.98
C LYS A 48 7.93 1.97 -12.06
N TYR A 49 9.25 1.76 -12.18
CA TYR A 49 10.07 2.46 -13.17
C TYR A 49 9.84 1.99 -14.61
N GLN A 50 9.46 0.72 -14.83
CA GLN A 50 9.24 0.18 -16.17
C GLN A 50 7.95 0.66 -16.86
N LYS A 51 7.00 1.30 -16.16
CA LYS A 51 5.80 1.87 -16.81
C LYS A 51 6.01 3.22 -17.52
N ASN A 52 7.17 3.86 -17.35
CA ASN A 52 7.50 5.14 -18.01
C ASN A 52 8.29 5.01 -19.33
N LEU A 53 8.43 3.80 -19.87
CA LEU A 53 9.19 3.54 -21.12
C LEU A 53 8.32 3.18 -22.33
N TYR A 54 7.05 3.57 -22.36
CA TYR A 54 6.26 3.55 -23.59
C TYR A 54 5.82 4.95 -24.01
N LYS A 55 6.68 5.61 -24.80
CA LYS A 55 6.24 6.65 -25.74
C LYS A 55 5.64 5.91 -26.93
N GLY A 56 4.31 5.95 -27.07
CA GLY A 56 3.67 5.52 -28.31
C GLY A 56 4.21 6.34 -29.50
N PRO A 57 4.44 5.73 -30.67
CA PRO A 57 4.88 6.48 -31.85
C PRO A 57 3.79 7.47 -32.30
N ARG A 58 4.27 8.60 -32.84
CA ARG A 58 3.47 9.63 -33.50
C ARG A 58 2.71 9.08 -34.72
#